data_AF-A0A930TU66-F1
#
_entry.id   AF-A0A930TU66-F1
#
_cell.length_a   1.000
_cell.length_b   1.000
_cell.length_c   1.000
_cell.angle_alpha   90.00
_cell.angle_beta   90.00
_cell.angle_gamma   90.00
#
_symmetry.space_group_name_H-M   'P 1'
#
loop_
_entity.id
_entity.type
_entity.pdbx_description
1 polymer ?
#
loop_
_entity_poly.entity_id
_entity_poly.type
_entity_poly.pdbx_seq_one_letter_code
_entity_poly.pdbx_strand_id
1 'polypeptide(L)'
;MASQPSLNLVAQARPIKRSLAGSIFSDSLTVFWGDWLDLRVRVMQVVASGLVSPLIYILAFGLGLGSALDTVVTPSAGETYLQFILPGMVALSSMTISFGGTTFSICGERLYSKTFEEVLLLPVHPMALFLGKMLAGVVRGLMTSASVLAIALVVTGNWRFVSPLFLLVLVLNCAVFSGLGVIVGLNVKSLESVGLLNNFLIVPMSFLGATFFDPQTLPAALKVIVYLLPLTYTSTGLRAATYLPLSDFPWISLPVLLGVAIALCAVGAYQFAHQQD
;
A
#
# COMPACT_ATOMS: atom_id res chain seq x y z
N MET A 1 33.61 29.07 50.45
CA MET A 1 34.45 28.23 49.57
C MET A 1 34.32 26.78 50.03
N ALA A 2 33.37 26.04 49.47
CA ALA A 2 33.26 24.59 49.64
C ALA A 2 32.61 24.04 48.37
N SER A 3 33.37 23.18 47.72
CA SER A 3 33.23 22.63 46.37
C SER A 3 32.01 21.72 46.20
N GLN A 4 31.23 21.94 45.14
CA GLN A 4 30.25 20.98 44.64
C GLN A 4 30.97 19.75 44.05
N PRO A 5 30.65 18.51 44.47
CA PRO A 5 31.09 17.32 43.76
C PRO A 5 29.96 16.72 42.91
N SER A 6 30.35 16.17 41.76
CA SER A 6 29.64 15.17 40.94
C SER A 6 28.60 15.63 39.91
N LEU A 7 29.04 16.44 38.95
CA LEU A 7 28.36 16.67 37.66
C LEU A 7 29.01 15.84 36.53
N ASN A 8 29.39 14.59 36.82
CA ASN A 8 30.22 13.75 35.91
C ASN A 8 29.64 12.35 35.63
N LEU A 9 28.33 12.14 35.78
CA LEU A 9 27.70 10.83 35.50
C LEU A 9 26.99 10.73 34.14
N VAL A 10 26.85 11.83 33.39
CA VAL A 10 26.11 11.83 32.10
C VAL A 10 27.04 11.56 30.88
N ALA A 11 28.36 11.56 31.06
CA ALA A 11 29.31 11.62 29.94
C ALA A 11 29.80 10.25 29.38
N GLN A 12 29.19 9.12 29.71
CA GLN A 12 29.68 7.80 29.25
C GLN A 12 28.60 6.88 28.66
N ALA A 13 27.66 7.42 27.90
CA ALA A 13 26.94 6.59 26.93
C ALA A 13 27.91 6.21 25.79
N ARG A 14 28.55 5.03 25.90
CA ARG A 14 29.35 4.47 24.81
C ARG A 14 28.47 4.42 23.55
N PRO A 15 28.88 5.01 22.41
CA PRO A 15 28.14 4.84 21.18
C PRO A 15 28.18 3.37 20.81
N ILE A 16 27.03 2.70 20.93
CA ILE A 16 26.88 1.32 20.51
C ILE A 16 27.15 1.32 19.00
N LYS A 17 28.28 0.74 18.57
CA LYS A 17 28.57 0.47 17.15
C LYS A 17 27.53 -0.52 16.63
N ARG A 18 26.33 -0.04 16.29
CA ARG A 18 25.32 -0.81 15.56
C ARG A 18 25.71 -0.84 14.09
N SER A 19 25.53 -2.00 13.46
CA SER A 19 25.59 -2.08 11.99
C SER A 19 24.55 -1.12 11.41
N LEU A 20 24.93 -0.35 10.38
CA LEU A 20 24.07 0.66 9.75
C LEU A 20 22.73 0.06 9.26
N ALA A 21 22.75 -1.17 8.76
CA ALA A 21 21.54 -1.89 8.38
C ALA A 21 20.67 -2.26 9.60
N GLY A 22 21.32 -2.65 10.71
CA GLY A 22 20.63 -2.99 11.96
C GLY A 22 20.03 -1.79 12.67
N SER A 23 20.68 -0.61 12.59
CA SER A 23 20.09 0.64 13.07
C SER A 23 18.92 1.07 12.21
N ILE A 24 19.05 1.07 10.87
CA ILE A 24 17.94 1.43 9.96
C ILE A 24 16.71 0.57 10.23
N PHE A 25 16.89 -0.74 10.40
CA PHE A 25 15.78 -1.65 10.68
C PHE A 25 15.14 -1.38 12.05
N SER A 26 15.94 -1.24 13.11
CA SER A 26 15.46 -0.94 14.47
C SER A 26 14.73 0.39 14.54
N ASP A 27 15.27 1.41 13.87
CA ASP A 27 14.72 2.76 13.89
C ASP A 27 13.44 2.83 13.07
N SER A 28 13.41 2.17 11.91
CA SER A 28 12.20 2.02 11.09
C SER A 28 11.07 1.34 11.87
N LEU A 29 11.40 0.30 12.64
CA LEU A 29 10.42 -0.40 13.48
C LEU A 29 9.89 0.50 14.61
N THR A 30 10.74 1.38 15.14
CA THR A 30 10.36 2.34 16.19
C THR A 30 9.41 3.40 15.64
N VAL A 31 9.68 3.93 14.45
CA VAL A 31 8.79 4.86 13.75
C VAL A 31 7.46 4.19 13.44
N PHE A 32 7.50 2.97 12.91
CA PHE A 32 6.31 2.16 12.65
C PHE A 32 5.49 1.92 13.92
N TRP A 33 6.16 1.67 15.06
CA TRP A 33 5.49 1.42 16.32
C TRP A 33 4.64 2.60 16.79
N GLY A 34 5.13 3.84 16.59
CA GLY A 34 4.35 5.05 16.85
C GLY A 34 3.06 5.08 16.04
N ASP A 35 3.16 4.93 14.72
CA ASP A 35 1.99 4.92 13.82
C ASP A 35 1.03 3.75 14.09
N TRP A 36 1.56 2.60 14.51
CA TRP A 36 0.77 1.43 14.87
C TRP A 36 -0.10 1.68 16.10
N LEU A 37 0.41 2.41 17.09
CA LEU A 37 -0.36 2.79 18.29
C LEU A 37 -1.52 3.73 17.96
N ASP A 38 -1.39 4.57 16.95
CA ASP A 38 -2.48 5.39 16.45
C ASP A 38 -3.46 4.60 15.59
N LEU A 39 -2.95 3.62 14.84
CA LEU A 39 -3.75 2.79 13.96
C LEU A 39 -4.64 1.80 14.72
N ARG A 40 -4.14 1.18 15.79
CA ARG A 40 -4.87 0.15 16.58
C ARG A 40 -6.22 0.63 17.11
N VAL A 41 -6.35 1.92 17.41
CA VAL A 41 -7.61 2.51 17.91
C VAL A 41 -8.61 2.76 16.78
N ARG A 42 -8.11 2.94 15.56
CA ARG A 42 -8.89 3.29 14.36
C ARG A 42 -9.10 2.10 13.41
N VAL A 43 -8.69 0.89 13.81
CA VAL A 43 -8.78 -0.33 12.99
C VAL A 43 -10.18 -0.53 12.42
N MET A 44 -11.21 -0.43 13.26
CA MET A 44 -12.58 -0.66 12.81
C MET A 44 -13.01 0.38 11.76
N GLN A 45 -12.60 1.64 11.93
CA GLN A 45 -12.90 2.71 10.99
C GLN A 45 -12.14 2.53 9.67
N VAL A 46 -10.86 2.14 9.71
CA VAL A 46 -10.03 1.88 8.52
C VAL A 46 -10.58 0.68 7.75
N VAL A 47 -10.91 -0.41 8.44
CA VAL A 47 -11.53 -1.61 7.84
C VAL A 47 -12.89 -1.27 7.23
N ALA A 48 -13.77 -0.59 7.98
CA ALA A 48 -15.10 -0.22 7.49
C ALA A 48 -15.02 0.67 6.24
N SER A 49 -14.22 1.74 6.30
CA SER A 49 -14.06 2.66 5.16
C SER A 49 -13.43 1.99 3.93
N GLY A 50 -12.48 1.09 4.10
CA GLY A 50 -11.84 0.35 3.01
C GLY A 50 -12.71 -0.74 2.37
N LEU A 51 -13.80 -1.13 3.02
CA LEU A 51 -14.74 -2.14 2.54
C LEU A 51 -15.89 -1.56 1.71
N VAL A 52 -16.26 -0.30 1.91
CA VAL A 52 -17.44 0.29 1.26
C VAL A 52 -17.36 0.20 -0.26
N SER A 53 -16.28 0.70 -0.87
CA SER A 53 -16.16 0.71 -2.34
C SER A 53 -16.08 -0.70 -2.94
N PRO A 54 -15.22 -1.62 -2.44
CA PRO A 54 -15.19 -2.99 -2.92
C PRO A 54 -16.54 -3.71 -2.78
N LEU A 55 -17.27 -3.51 -1.68
CA LEU A 55 -18.59 -4.12 -1.51
C LEU A 55 -19.60 -3.59 -2.52
N ILE A 56 -19.67 -2.26 -2.72
CA ILE A 56 -20.54 -1.66 -3.73
C ILE A 56 -20.23 -2.25 -5.11
N TYR A 57 -18.95 -2.38 -5.45
CA TYR A 57 -18.57 -2.91 -6.74
C TYR A 57 -18.83 -4.41 -6.88
N ILE A 58 -18.60 -5.22 -5.83
CA ILE A 58 -18.93 -6.65 -5.84
C ILE A 58 -20.45 -6.82 -5.99
N LEU A 59 -21.26 -6.01 -5.33
CA LEU A 59 -22.72 -6.06 -5.47
C LEU A 59 -23.17 -5.59 -6.86
N ALA A 60 -22.67 -4.44 -7.32
CA ALA A 60 -23.06 -3.86 -8.61
C ALA A 60 -22.62 -4.72 -9.79
N PHE A 61 -21.35 -5.12 -9.83
CA PHE A 61 -20.79 -5.88 -10.94
C PHE A 61 -20.94 -7.39 -10.78
N GLY A 62 -20.87 -7.91 -9.56
CA GLY A 62 -21.02 -9.35 -9.30
C GLY A 62 -22.47 -9.82 -9.37
N LEU A 63 -23.41 -9.14 -8.70
CA LEU A 63 -24.83 -9.55 -8.72
C LEU A 63 -25.61 -8.89 -9.85
N GLY A 64 -25.39 -7.60 -10.09
CA GLY A 64 -26.11 -6.84 -11.11
C GLY A 64 -25.67 -7.19 -12.53
N LEU A 65 -24.37 -7.06 -12.81
CA LEU A 65 -23.83 -7.25 -14.16
C LEU A 65 -23.36 -8.69 -14.45
N GLY A 66 -23.05 -9.48 -13.42
CA GLY A 66 -22.55 -10.85 -13.56
C GLY A 66 -23.53 -11.76 -14.30
N SER A 67 -24.82 -11.70 -13.98
CA SER A 67 -25.87 -12.46 -14.69
C SER A 67 -26.00 -12.09 -16.18
N ALA A 68 -25.70 -10.84 -16.54
CA ALA A 68 -25.71 -10.37 -17.92
C ALA A 68 -24.40 -10.65 -18.67
N LEU A 69 -23.26 -10.73 -17.98
CA LEU A 69 -21.95 -10.95 -18.59
C LEU A 69 -21.54 -12.42 -18.66
N ASP A 70 -21.98 -13.27 -17.73
CA ASP A 70 -21.74 -14.72 -17.80
C ASP A 70 -22.36 -15.35 -19.07
N THR A 71 -23.34 -14.66 -19.70
CA THR A 71 -23.95 -15.08 -20.97
C THR A 71 -23.26 -14.50 -22.21
N VAL A 72 -22.37 -13.51 -22.08
CA VAL A 72 -21.82 -12.73 -23.21
C VAL A 72 -20.29 -12.74 -23.28
N VAL A 73 -19.59 -12.87 -22.15
CA VAL A 73 -18.13 -12.77 -22.06
C VAL A 73 -17.58 -13.96 -21.27
N THR A 74 -16.79 -14.81 -21.93
CA THR A 74 -15.96 -15.81 -21.25
C THR A 74 -14.80 -15.10 -20.55
N PRO A 75 -14.70 -15.15 -19.21
CA PRO A 75 -13.57 -14.58 -18.51
C PRO A 75 -12.29 -15.35 -18.85
N SER A 76 -11.18 -14.65 -19.05
CA SER A 76 -9.88 -15.29 -19.31
C SER A 76 -9.30 -16.04 -18.10
N ALA A 77 -9.84 -15.82 -16.90
CA ALA A 77 -9.45 -16.49 -15.66
C ALA A 77 -10.60 -16.44 -14.62
N GLY A 78 -11.04 -17.62 -14.16
CA GLY A 78 -12.20 -17.79 -13.28
C GLY A 78 -13.45 -18.23 -14.06
N GLU A 79 -14.33 -19.01 -13.42
CA GLU A 79 -15.49 -19.61 -14.08
C GLU A 79 -16.66 -18.62 -14.25
N THR A 80 -16.66 -17.55 -13.46
CA THR A 80 -17.75 -16.57 -13.35
C THR A 80 -17.16 -15.16 -13.33
N TYR A 81 -17.88 -14.17 -13.86
CA TYR A 81 -17.42 -12.77 -13.82
C TYR A 81 -17.13 -12.28 -12.38
N LEU A 82 -17.90 -12.75 -11.40
CA LEU A 82 -17.66 -12.47 -9.98
C LEU A 82 -16.28 -12.99 -9.53
N GLN A 83 -15.91 -14.22 -9.90
CA GLN A 83 -14.61 -14.80 -9.59
C GLN A 83 -13.47 -14.00 -10.24
N PHE A 84 -13.69 -13.48 -11.46
CA PHE A 84 -12.72 -12.66 -12.18
C PHE A 84 -12.40 -11.32 -11.48
N ILE A 85 -13.42 -10.66 -10.91
CA ILE A 85 -13.28 -9.34 -10.28
C ILE A 85 -12.72 -9.42 -8.86
N LEU A 86 -12.99 -10.50 -8.10
CA LEU A 86 -12.62 -10.60 -6.68
C LEU A 86 -11.13 -10.30 -6.40
N PRO A 87 -10.14 -10.91 -7.09
CA PRO A 87 -8.73 -10.56 -6.90
C PRO A 87 -8.43 -9.08 -7.23
N GLY A 88 -9.11 -8.54 -8.25
CA GLY A 88 -9.02 -7.13 -8.63
C GLY A 88 -9.53 -6.19 -7.52
N MET A 89 -10.58 -6.59 -6.80
CA MET A 89 -11.11 -5.83 -5.66
C MET A 89 -10.17 -5.81 -4.47
N VAL A 90 -9.45 -6.92 -4.24
CA VAL A 90 -8.41 -6.98 -3.22
C VAL A 90 -7.24 -6.05 -3.58
N ALA A 91 -6.81 -6.04 -4.85
CA ALA A 91 -5.80 -5.08 -5.35
C ALA A 91 -6.27 -3.62 -5.20
N LEU A 92 -7.53 -3.37 -5.51
CA LEU A 92 -8.11 -2.04 -5.46
C LEU A 92 -8.23 -1.50 -4.03
N SER A 93 -8.75 -2.32 -3.12
CA SER A 93 -8.90 -1.96 -1.70
C SER A 93 -7.53 -1.72 -1.05
N SER A 94 -6.55 -2.59 -1.32
CA SER A 94 -5.18 -2.40 -0.82
C SER A 94 -4.55 -1.12 -1.36
N MET A 95 -4.70 -0.82 -2.66
CA MET A 95 -4.20 0.42 -3.25
C MET A 95 -4.79 1.65 -2.57
N THR A 96 -6.12 1.76 -2.55
CA THR A 96 -6.83 2.97 -2.09
C THR A 96 -6.49 3.29 -0.64
N ILE A 97 -6.41 2.26 0.21
CA ILE A 97 -6.15 2.46 1.63
C ILE A 97 -4.66 2.59 1.93
N SER A 98 -3.78 1.86 1.23
CA SER A 98 -2.33 2.05 1.40
C SER A 98 -1.92 3.46 0.98
N PHE A 99 -2.40 3.96 -0.16
CA PHE A 99 -2.08 5.31 -0.61
C PHE A 99 -2.80 6.37 0.22
N GLY A 100 -4.13 6.32 0.26
CA GLY A 100 -4.93 7.36 0.89
C GLY A 100 -4.70 7.41 2.39
N GLY A 101 -4.73 6.25 3.05
CA GLY A 101 -4.49 6.14 4.49
C GLY A 101 -3.11 6.63 4.91
N THR A 102 -2.06 6.37 4.13
CA THR A 102 -0.71 6.88 4.42
C THR A 102 -0.63 8.38 4.20
N THR A 103 -1.13 8.87 3.07
CA THR A 103 -1.11 10.30 2.73
C THR A 103 -1.86 11.13 3.75
N PHE A 104 -3.06 10.70 4.15
CA PHE A 104 -3.84 11.38 5.19
C PHE A 104 -3.21 11.29 6.57
N SER A 105 -2.49 10.20 6.91
CA SER A 105 -1.73 10.12 8.16
C SER A 105 -0.69 11.21 8.24
N ILE A 106 0.18 11.28 7.24
CA ILE A 106 1.33 12.19 7.22
C ILE A 106 0.85 13.63 7.14
N CYS A 107 -0.15 13.90 6.30
CA CYS A 107 -0.78 15.21 6.24
C CYS A 107 -1.40 15.60 7.59
N GLY A 108 -2.07 14.66 8.27
CA GLY A 108 -2.66 14.91 9.58
C GLY A 108 -1.64 15.15 10.68
N GLU A 109 -0.57 14.36 10.72
CA GLU A 109 0.56 14.50 11.65
C GLU A 109 1.27 15.85 11.45
N ARG A 110 1.40 16.30 10.21
CA ARG A 110 2.01 17.58 9.86
C ARG A 110 1.11 18.77 10.20
N LEU A 111 -0.17 18.73 9.82
CA LEU A 111 -1.06 19.89 9.94
C LEU A 111 -1.66 20.05 11.34
N TYR A 112 -2.01 18.95 12.01
CA TYR A 112 -2.75 19.00 13.28
C TYR A 112 -1.89 18.69 14.49
N SER A 113 -1.10 17.61 14.43
CA SER A 113 -0.39 17.12 15.61
C SER A 113 0.99 17.76 15.78
N LYS A 114 1.56 18.36 14.72
CA LYS A 114 2.95 18.87 14.64
C LYS A 114 4.04 17.85 15.00
N THR A 115 3.67 16.62 15.31
CA THR A 115 4.56 15.49 15.62
C THR A 115 5.48 15.15 14.44
N PHE A 116 5.10 15.51 13.21
CA PHE A 116 5.96 15.29 12.05
C PHE A 116 7.29 16.07 12.14
N GLU A 117 7.27 17.29 12.68
CA GLU A 117 8.49 18.09 12.87
C GLU A 117 9.37 17.48 13.98
N GLU A 118 8.78 16.93 15.02
CA GLU A 118 9.52 16.21 16.08
C GLU A 118 10.20 14.95 15.52
N VAL A 119 9.52 14.23 14.63
CA VAL A 119 10.07 13.03 13.97
C VAL A 119 11.28 13.37 13.09
N LEU A 120 11.30 14.54 12.45
CA LEU A 120 12.43 15.00 11.64
C LEU A 120 13.67 15.36 12.48
N LEU A 121 13.48 15.75 13.74
CA LEU A 121 14.55 16.09 14.68
C LEU A 121 15.24 14.86 15.30
N LEU A 122 14.66 13.66 15.16
CA LEU A 122 15.31 12.45 15.63
C LEU A 122 16.61 12.19 14.84
N PRO A 123 17.71 11.77 15.51
CA PRO A 123 18.97 11.41 14.85
C PRO A 123 18.86 10.03 14.17
N VAL A 124 17.92 9.90 13.24
CA VAL A 124 17.55 8.67 12.53
C VAL A 124 17.81 8.86 11.05
N HIS A 125 18.30 7.80 10.40
CA HIS A 125 18.59 7.83 8.97
C HIS A 125 17.30 8.08 8.15
N PRO A 126 17.30 8.97 7.13
CA PRO A 126 16.12 9.31 6.32
C PRO A 126 15.36 8.09 5.75
N MET A 127 16.12 7.07 5.34
CA MET A 127 15.55 5.81 4.84
C MET A 127 14.75 5.05 5.91
N ALA A 128 15.15 5.11 7.19
CA ALA A 128 14.43 4.46 8.28
C ALA A 128 13.10 5.16 8.57
N LEU A 129 13.07 6.50 8.50
CA LEU A 129 11.83 7.29 8.58
C LEU A 129 10.86 6.90 7.46
N PHE A 130 11.36 6.86 6.22
CA PHE A 130 10.56 6.46 5.06
C PHE A 130 10.00 5.04 5.21
N LEU A 131 10.86 4.07 5.53
CA LEU A 131 10.44 2.67 5.70
C LEU A 131 9.44 2.51 6.84
N GLY A 132 9.60 3.23 7.95
CA GLY A 132 8.65 3.18 9.07
C GLY A 132 7.25 3.65 8.67
N LYS A 133 7.16 4.79 7.98
CA LYS A 133 5.89 5.31 7.45
C LYS A 133 5.30 4.41 6.36
N MET A 134 6.15 3.85 5.49
CA MET A 134 5.72 2.92 4.46
C MET A 134 5.17 1.62 5.08
N LEU A 135 5.80 1.07 6.12
CA LEU A 135 5.31 -0.12 6.81
C LEU A 135 3.94 0.13 7.46
N ALA A 136 3.71 1.31 8.05
CA ALA A 136 2.42 1.67 8.62
C ALA A 136 1.31 1.67 7.56
N GLY A 137 1.60 2.19 6.37
CA GLY A 137 0.67 2.15 5.24
C GLY A 137 0.47 0.77 4.64
N VAL A 138 1.53 -0.04 4.57
CA VAL A 138 1.43 -1.45 4.16
C VAL A 138 0.44 -2.19 5.05
N VAL A 139 0.57 -2.02 6.38
CA VAL A 139 -0.33 -2.66 7.33
C VAL A 139 -1.78 -2.17 7.16
N ARG A 140 -2.01 -0.87 6.95
CA ARG A 140 -3.35 -0.33 6.67
C ARG A 140 -3.99 -1.00 5.45
N GLY A 141 -3.24 -1.10 4.35
CA GLY A 141 -3.71 -1.75 3.13
C GLY A 141 -3.95 -3.24 3.29
N LEU A 142 -3.09 -3.94 4.04
CA LEU A 142 -3.26 -5.36 4.35
C LEU A 142 -4.51 -5.61 5.20
N MET A 143 -4.82 -4.75 6.16
CA MET A 143 -6.01 -4.90 7.01
C MET A 143 -7.31 -4.77 6.20
N THR A 144 -7.39 -3.79 5.29
CA THR A 144 -8.59 -3.60 4.46
C THR A 144 -8.71 -4.66 3.38
N SER A 145 -7.60 -5.01 2.73
CA SER A 145 -7.60 -6.08 1.73
C SER A 145 -7.85 -7.46 2.34
N ALA A 146 -7.40 -7.74 3.56
CA ALA A 146 -7.75 -8.97 4.30
C ALA A 146 -9.26 -9.06 4.56
N SER A 147 -9.92 -7.92 4.78
CA SER A 147 -11.37 -7.87 4.97
C SER A 147 -12.13 -8.19 3.68
N VAL A 148 -11.65 -7.66 2.53
CA VAL A 148 -12.17 -8.03 1.20
C VAL A 148 -11.87 -9.50 0.88
N LEU A 149 -10.68 -9.99 1.27
CA LEU A 149 -10.26 -11.37 1.09
C LEU A 149 -11.17 -12.34 1.87
N ALA A 150 -11.56 -11.98 3.10
CA ALA A 150 -12.51 -12.75 3.89
C ALA A 150 -13.85 -12.90 3.16
N ILE A 151 -14.36 -11.83 2.55
CA ILE A 151 -15.58 -11.87 1.73
C ILE A 151 -15.35 -12.77 0.50
N ALA A 152 -14.22 -12.63 -0.20
CA ALA A 152 -13.89 -13.46 -1.35
C ALA A 152 -13.85 -14.96 -1.00
N LEU A 153 -13.28 -15.30 0.15
CA LEU A 153 -13.21 -16.67 0.67
C LEU A 153 -14.58 -17.22 1.03
N VAL A 154 -15.44 -16.42 1.68
CA VAL A 154 -16.82 -16.85 2.02
C VAL A 154 -17.65 -17.07 0.77
N VAL A 155 -17.50 -16.22 -0.25
CA VAL A 155 -18.29 -16.30 -1.49
C VAL A 155 -17.82 -17.44 -2.40
N THR A 156 -16.51 -17.69 -2.50
CA THR A 156 -15.96 -18.67 -3.46
C THR A 156 -15.53 -19.99 -2.84
N GLY A 157 -15.26 -20.04 -1.53
CA GLY A 157 -14.65 -21.19 -0.86
C GLY A 157 -13.22 -21.51 -1.34
N ASN A 158 -12.61 -20.67 -2.17
CA ASN A 158 -11.33 -20.98 -2.83
C ASN A 158 -10.13 -20.58 -1.96
N TRP A 159 -9.42 -21.56 -1.39
CA TRP A 159 -8.25 -21.30 -0.55
C TRP A 159 -7.03 -20.74 -1.29
N ARG A 160 -7.01 -20.73 -2.63
CA ARG A 160 -5.91 -20.16 -3.44
C ARG A 160 -5.75 -18.64 -3.26
N PHE A 161 -6.79 -17.97 -2.78
CA PHE A 161 -6.76 -16.58 -2.33
C PHE A 161 -5.78 -16.34 -1.16
N VAL A 162 -5.38 -17.38 -0.42
CA VAL A 162 -4.40 -17.30 0.68
C VAL A 162 -3.05 -17.91 0.29
N SER A 163 -2.82 -18.14 -1.00
CA SER A 163 -1.54 -18.68 -1.45
C SER A 163 -0.37 -17.73 -1.10
N PRO A 164 0.83 -18.26 -0.80
CA PRO A 164 2.00 -17.42 -0.50
C PRO A 164 2.31 -16.42 -1.61
N LEU A 165 2.09 -16.83 -2.87
CA LEU A 165 2.29 -15.98 -4.05
C LEU A 165 1.27 -14.82 -4.10
N PHE A 166 0.00 -15.09 -3.78
CA PHE A 166 -1.03 -14.05 -3.70
C PHE A 166 -0.67 -13.02 -2.63
N LEU A 167 -0.29 -13.48 -1.42
CA LEU A 167 0.10 -12.59 -0.33
C LEU A 167 1.35 -11.78 -0.67
N LEU A 168 2.33 -12.37 -1.36
CA LEU A 168 3.53 -11.67 -1.80
C LEU A 168 3.19 -10.51 -2.76
N VAL A 169 2.38 -10.77 -3.79
CA VAL A 169 1.94 -9.73 -4.74
C VAL A 169 1.13 -8.65 -4.00
N LEU A 170 0.28 -9.05 -3.06
CA LEU A 170 -0.51 -8.12 -2.26
C LEU A 170 0.36 -7.21 -1.38
N VAL A 171 1.36 -7.76 -0.69
CA VAL A 171 2.32 -6.98 0.11
C VAL A 171 3.11 -6.03 -0.76
N LEU A 172 3.58 -6.47 -1.93
CA LEU A 172 4.29 -5.61 -2.89
C LEU A 172 3.39 -4.45 -3.37
N ASN A 173 2.12 -4.73 -3.66
CA ASN A 173 1.15 -3.70 -4.02
C ASN A 173 0.99 -2.66 -2.90
N CYS A 174 0.82 -3.13 -1.66
CA CYS A 174 0.71 -2.25 -0.51
C CYS A 174 1.99 -1.41 -0.32
N ALA A 175 3.17 -1.99 -0.56
CA ALA A 175 4.46 -1.28 -0.46
C ALA A 175 4.60 -0.19 -1.52
N VAL A 176 4.24 -0.49 -2.78
CA VAL A 176 4.24 0.50 -3.88
C VAL A 176 3.32 1.67 -3.54
N PHE A 177 2.07 1.40 -3.19
CA PHE A 177 1.09 2.47 -2.97
C PHE A 177 1.27 3.20 -1.64
N SER A 178 1.74 2.51 -0.61
CA SER A 178 2.14 3.18 0.63
C SER A 178 3.35 4.07 0.41
N GLY A 179 4.39 3.60 -0.29
CA GLY A 179 5.57 4.41 -0.61
C GLY A 179 5.22 5.66 -1.43
N LEU A 180 4.32 5.52 -2.41
CA LEU A 180 3.76 6.66 -3.14
C LEU A 180 2.99 7.61 -2.21
N GLY A 181 2.19 7.05 -1.29
CA GLY A 181 1.46 7.83 -0.29
C GLY A 181 2.38 8.56 0.70
N VAL A 182 3.53 7.98 1.06
CA VAL A 182 4.56 8.67 1.85
C VAL A 182 5.09 9.87 1.09
N ILE A 183 5.57 9.66 -0.14
CA ILE A 183 6.11 10.74 -0.99
C ILE A 183 5.09 11.86 -1.15
N VAL A 184 3.85 11.51 -1.49
CA VAL A 184 2.80 12.51 -1.64
C VAL A 184 2.54 13.23 -0.31
N GLY A 185 2.37 12.49 0.79
CA GLY A 185 2.15 13.07 2.12
C GLY A 185 3.21 14.08 2.54
N LEU A 186 4.48 13.86 2.17
CA LEU A 186 5.59 14.79 2.45
C LEU A 186 5.51 16.10 1.66
N ASN A 187 4.93 16.08 0.47
CA ASN A 187 4.85 17.23 -0.42
C ASN A 187 3.57 18.05 -0.21
N VAL A 188 2.54 17.45 0.37
CA VAL A 188 1.24 18.10 0.50
C VAL A 188 1.20 19.06 1.68
N LYS A 189 0.56 20.23 1.49
CA LYS A 189 0.40 21.28 2.50
C LYS A 189 -1.03 21.46 3.02
N SER A 190 -2.02 20.84 2.37
CA SER A 190 -3.44 20.94 2.75
C SER A 190 -4.20 19.65 2.44
N LEU A 191 -5.32 19.40 3.14
CA LEU A 191 -6.19 18.25 2.85
C LEU A 191 -6.82 18.34 1.44
N GLU A 192 -7.06 19.55 0.94
CA GLU A 192 -7.56 19.77 -0.42
C GLU A 192 -6.58 19.25 -1.48
N SER A 193 -5.28 19.52 -1.32
CA SER A 193 -4.25 19.02 -2.22
C SER A 193 -4.12 17.49 -2.17
N VAL A 194 -4.38 16.85 -1.02
CA VAL A 194 -4.48 15.38 -0.93
C VAL A 194 -5.65 14.88 -1.77
N GLY A 195 -6.81 15.54 -1.64
CA GLY A 195 -8.00 15.22 -2.42
C GLY A 195 -7.77 15.35 -3.92
N LEU A 196 -7.09 16.40 -4.37
CA LEU A 196 -6.75 16.59 -5.79
C LEU A 196 -5.87 15.44 -6.31
N LEU A 197 -4.80 15.07 -5.61
CA LEU A 197 -3.93 13.97 -6.03
C LEU A 197 -4.67 12.62 -6.07
N ASN A 198 -5.54 12.37 -5.09
CA ASN A 198 -6.37 11.18 -5.09
C ASN A 198 -7.29 11.13 -6.33
N ASN A 199 -7.96 12.24 -6.65
CA ASN A 199 -8.88 12.30 -7.78
C ASN A 199 -8.19 12.28 -9.16
N PHE A 200 -6.98 12.83 -9.28
CA PHE A 200 -6.26 12.86 -10.57
C PHE A 200 -5.41 11.63 -10.83
N LEU A 201 -4.92 10.94 -9.80
CA LEU A 201 -4.01 9.81 -9.95
C LEU A 201 -4.66 8.49 -9.58
N ILE A 202 -5.22 8.38 -8.37
CA ILE A 202 -5.70 7.10 -7.83
C ILE A 202 -7.03 6.70 -8.45
N VAL A 203 -7.98 7.64 -8.59
CA VAL A 203 -9.29 7.32 -9.17
C VAL A 203 -9.16 6.87 -10.64
N PRO A 204 -8.45 7.56 -11.55
CA PRO A 204 -8.30 7.06 -12.92
C PRO A 204 -7.56 5.72 -12.98
N MET A 205 -6.51 5.57 -12.15
CA MET A 205 -5.76 4.33 -12.05
C MET A 205 -6.62 3.15 -11.54
N SER A 206 -7.58 3.40 -10.66
CA SER A 206 -8.49 2.38 -10.11
C SER A 206 -9.33 1.70 -11.18
N PHE A 207 -9.76 2.47 -12.18
CA PHE A 207 -10.56 1.98 -13.30
C PHE A 207 -9.68 1.42 -14.42
N LEU A 208 -8.54 2.04 -14.70
CA LEU A 208 -7.64 1.62 -15.77
C LEU A 208 -6.70 0.47 -15.40
N GLY A 209 -6.50 0.17 -14.11
CA GLY A 209 -5.56 -0.84 -13.64
C GLY A 209 -6.02 -2.30 -13.79
N ALA A 210 -6.82 -2.60 -14.82
CA ALA A 210 -7.25 -3.94 -15.18
C ALA A 210 -7.92 -4.75 -14.05
N THR A 211 -8.58 -4.05 -13.13
CA THR A 211 -9.33 -4.64 -12.01
C THR A 211 -10.65 -5.24 -12.47
N PHE A 212 -11.34 -4.57 -13.41
CA PHE A 212 -12.67 -4.92 -13.92
C PHE A 212 -12.69 -5.64 -15.26
N PHE A 213 -11.57 -5.59 -16.01
CA PHE A 213 -11.45 -6.14 -17.36
C PHE A 213 -10.10 -6.82 -17.54
N ASP A 214 -9.98 -7.64 -18.58
CA ASP A 214 -8.72 -8.26 -18.97
C ASP A 214 -7.90 -7.29 -19.85
N PRO A 215 -6.65 -6.96 -19.48
CA PRO A 215 -5.84 -6.04 -20.29
C PRO A 215 -5.54 -6.57 -21.70
N GLN A 216 -5.68 -7.87 -21.96
CA GLN A 216 -5.45 -8.46 -23.28
C GLN A 216 -6.53 -8.14 -24.30
N THR A 217 -7.76 -7.82 -23.89
CA THR A 217 -8.88 -7.56 -24.80
C THR A 217 -8.91 -6.12 -25.32
N LEU A 218 -8.07 -5.24 -24.76
CA LEU A 218 -8.03 -3.82 -25.14
C LEU A 218 -7.35 -3.57 -26.50
N PRO A 219 -7.66 -2.46 -27.20
CA PRO A 219 -6.89 -1.99 -28.35
C PRO A 219 -5.43 -1.66 -27.98
N ALA A 220 -4.51 -1.79 -28.94
CA ALA A 220 -3.06 -1.64 -28.71
C ALA A 220 -2.66 -0.31 -28.03
N ALA A 221 -3.27 0.81 -28.41
CA ALA A 221 -2.99 2.12 -27.80
C ALA A 221 -3.34 2.16 -26.30
N LEU A 222 -4.47 1.57 -25.91
CA LEU A 222 -4.91 1.51 -24.51
C LEU A 222 -4.07 0.52 -23.69
N LYS A 223 -3.62 -0.58 -24.31
CA LYS A 223 -2.72 -1.55 -23.65
C LYS A 223 -1.47 -0.86 -23.11
N VAL A 224 -0.83 0.02 -23.88
CA VAL A 224 0.39 0.73 -23.44
C VAL A 224 0.14 1.51 -22.15
N ILE A 225 -0.98 2.25 -22.08
CA ILE A 225 -1.33 3.05 -20.89
C ILE A 225 -1.59 2.13 -19.70
N VAL A 226 -2.36 1.06 -19.89
CA VAL A 226 -2.70 0.12 -18.81
C VAL A 226 -1.46 -0.60 -18.28
N TYR A 227 -0.54 -1.04 -19.13
CA TYR A 227 0.71 -1.70 -18.71
C TYR A 227 1.76 -0.76 -18.12
N LEU A 228 1.58 0.56 -18.17
CA LEU A 228 2.40 1.51 -17.41
C LEU A 228 1.98 1.61 -15.93
N LEU A 229 0.75 1.21 -15.60
CA LEU A 229 0.20 1.34 -14.25
C LEU A 229 0.63 0.16 -13.36
N PRO A 230 1.26 0.41 -12.19
CA PRO A 230 1.57 -0.65 -11.23
C PRO A 230 0.38 -1.54 -10.84
N LEU A 231 -0.83 -0.96 -10.74
CA LEU A 231 -2.04 -1.68 -10.35
C LEU A 231 -2.38 -2.82 -11.34
N THR A 232 -2.05 -2.67 -12.62
CA THR A 232 -2.28 -3.69 -13.65
C THR A 232 -1.47 -4.95 -13.38
N TYR A 233 -0.21 -4.81 -12.96
CA TYR A 233 0.64 -5.94 -12.62
C TYR A 233 0.13 -6.65 -11.37
N THR A 234 -0.37 -5.90 -10.39
CA THR A 234 -1.02 -6.45 -9.20
C THR A 234 -2.30 -7.20 -9.56
N SER A 235 -3.24 -6.58 -10.28
CA SER A 235 -4.53 -7.19 -10.61
C SER A 235 -4.36 -8.46 -11.43
N THR A 236 -3.48 -8.43 -12.44
CA THR A 236 -3.14 -9.60 -13.26
C THR A 236 -2.41 -10.66 -12.43
N GLY A 237 -1.47 -10.26 -11.57
CA GLY A 237 -0.73 -11.18 -10.69
C GLY A 237 -1.60 -11.87 -9.65
N LEU A 238 -2.48 -11.14 -8.95
CA LEU A 238 -3.42 -11.71 -7.99
C LEU A 238 -4.42 -12.65 -8.66
N ARG A 239 -4.91 -12.29 -9.85
CA ARG A 239 -5.82 -13.15 -10.63
C ARG A 239 -5.13 -14.44 -11.07
N ALA A 240 -3.91 -14.35 -11.59
CA ALA A 240 -3.11 -15.51 -11.97
C ALA A 240 -2.78 -16.40 -10.77
N ALA A 241 -2.37 -15.83 -9.63
CA ALA A 241 -2.11 -16.59 -8.40
C ALA A 241 -3.35 -17.35 -7.89
N THR A 242 -4.56 -16.82 -8.15
CA THR A 242 -5.81 -17.42 -7.68
C THR A 242 -6.29 -18.53 -8.60
N TYR A 243 -6.26 -18.35 -9.92
CA TYR A 243 -6.95 -19.24 -10.87
C TYR A 243 -6.03 -19.96 -11.86
N LEU A 244 -4.84 -19.43 -12.15
CA LEU A 244 -3.95 -20.03 -13.14
C LEU A 244 -2.96 -21.01 -12.49
N PRO A 245 -2.46 -22.01 -13.23
CA PRO A 245 -1.31 -22.81 -12.82
C PRO A 245 -0.05 -21.94 -12.69
N LEU A 246 0.94 -22.40 -11.91
CA LEU A 246 2.20 -21.67 -11.73
C LEU A 246 2.99 -21.50 -13.06
N SER A 247 2.76 -22.34 -14.06
CA SER A 247 3.40 -22.24 -15.38
C SER A 247 3.02 -20.95 -16.11
N ASP A 248 1.79 -20.49 -15.93
CA ASP A 248 1.20 -19.38 -16.69
C ASP A 248 1.18 -18.09 -15.87
N PHE A 249 1.86 -18.09 -14.72
CA PHE A 249 1.96 -16.92 -13.86
C PHE A 249 2.80 -15.81 -14.55
N PRO A 250 2.34 -14.55 -14.54
CA PRO A 250 3.09 -13.43 -15.09
C PRO A 250 4.26 -13.06 -14.16
N TRP A 251 5.37 -13.78 -14.29
CA TRP A 251 6.57 -13.57 -13.48
C TRP A 251 7.14 -12.16 -13.58
N ILE A 252 6.81 -11.40 -14.63
CA ILE A 252 7.18 -9.98 -14.81
C ILE A 252 6.53 -9.07 -13.76
N SER A 253 5.36 -9.43 -13.21
CA SER A 253 4.67 -8.59 -12.23
C SER A 253 5.48 -8.39 -10.95
N LEU A 254 6.19 -9.42 -10.48
CA LEU A 254 6.99 -9.36 -9.24
C LEU A 254 8.17 -8.38 -9.32
N PRO A 255 9.11 -8.49 -10.30
CA PRO A 255 10.24 -7.58 -10.40
C PRO A 255 9.80 -6.15 -10.76
N VAL A 256 8.70 -5.98 -11.50
CA VAL A 256 8.17 -4.63 -11.78
C VAL A 256 7.67 -3.98 -10.49
N LEU A 257 6.83 -4.66 -9.70
CA LEU A 257 6.33 -4.12 -8.44
C LEU A 257 7.48 -3.88 -7.43
N LEU A 258 8.43 -4.82 -7.34
CA LEU A 258 9.60 -4.69 -6.48
C LEU A 258 10.48 -3.50 -6.93
N GLY A 259 10.74 -3.37 -8.23
CA GLY A 259 11.52 -2.29 -8.81
C GLY A 259 10.89 -0.93 -8.54
N VAL A 260 9.57 -0.81 -8.71
CA VAL A 260 8.81 0.41 -8.37
C VAL A 260 8.88 0.69 -6.87
N ALA A 261 8.71 -0.31 -6.00
CA ALA A 261 8.80 -0.12 -4.56
C ALA A 261 10.20 0.36 -4.13
N ILE A 262 11.27 -0.21 -4.69
CA ILE A 262 12.65 0.20 -4.44
C ILE A 262 12.89 1.63 -4.95
N ALA A 263 12.41 1.96 -6.16
CA ALA A 263 12.53 3.30 -6.71
C ALA A 263 11.84 4.35 -5.83
N LEU A 264 10.63 4.04 -5.33
CA LEU A 264 9.92 4.90 -4.39
C LEU A 264 10.64 5.03 -3.05
N CYS A 265 11.26 3.95 -2.54
CA CYS A 265 12.10 4.03 -1.35
C CYS A 265 13.30 4.96 -1.54
N ALA A 266 13.98 4.88 -2.69
CA ALA A 266 15.12 5.72 -2.99
C ALA A 266 14.73 7.20 -3.10
N VAL A 267 13.65 7.49 -3.84
CA VAL A 267 13.11 8.86 -3.98
C VAL A 267 12.62 9.40 -2.64
N GLY A 268 11.92 8.59 -1.86
CA GLY A 268 11.43 8.96 -0.55
C GLY A 268 12.55 9.25 0.46
N ALA A 269 13.59 8.41 0.49
CA ALA A 269 14.76 8.66 1.33
C ALA A 269 15.48 9.97 0.94
N TYR A 270 15.59 10.26 -0.36
CA TYR A 270 16.15 11.52 -0.85
C TYR A 270 15.32 12.73 -0.41
N GLN A 271 13.98 12.64 -0.48
CA GLN A 271 13.09 13.72 -0.03
C GLN A 271 13.18 13.96 1.48
N PHE A 272 13.24 12.90 2.29
CA PHE A 272 13.43 13.06 3.74
C PHE A 272 14.78 13.71 4.08
N ALA A 273 15.85 13.38 3.34
CA ALA A 273 17.15 14.01 3.55
C ALA A 273 17.12 15.51 3.25
N HIS A 274 16.44 15.94 2.17
CA HIS A 274 16.33 17.35 1.82
C HIS A 274 15.36 18.17 2.69
N GLN A 275 14.48 17.53 3.48
CA GLN A 275 13.61 18.25 4.41
C GLN A 275 14.26 18.49 5.79
N GLN A 276 15.45 17.94 6.05
CA GLN A 276 16.20 18.17 7.27
C GLN A 276 17.10 19.43 7.21
N ASP A 277 17.29 20.00 6.02
CA ASP A 277 18.04 21.24 5.76
C ASP A 277 17.12 22.48 5.77
#